data_AF-A0A529FHP0-F1
#
_entry.id   AF-A0A529FHP0-F1
#
_cell.length_a   1.000
_cell.length_b   1.000
_cell.length_c   1.000
_cell.angle_alpha   90.00
_cell.angle_beta   90.00
_cell.angle_gamma   90.00
#
_symmetry.space_group_name_H-M   'P 1'
#
loop_
_entity.id
_entity.type
_entity.pdbx_description
1 polymer ?
#
loop_
_entity_poly.entity_id
_entity_poly.type
_entity_poly.pdbx_seq_one_letter_code
_entity_poly.pdbx_strand_id
1 'polypeptide(L)'
;IQTFRSMNIAGAIIAPLGVRSHHRILAELGASIPLIYVDSPLDETSSFVGTDNRQSFRLIVDYLCRSGEPPCYFAMPLVNNNASARQEAYVEAMQQFKMTPRIVPVEDARSWDFEKFGFDEATRILKAGGFSTRTVLCANDRVAFGVLGAAFQLGLKVGHGADCDLRVAGHDDHP
;
A
#
# COMPACT_ATOMS: atom_id res chain seq x y z
N ILE A 1 -8.36 19.41 -16.50
CA ILE A 1 -8.14 20.73 -15.84
C ILE A 1 -8.63 21.90 -16.70
N GLN A 2 -8.30 21.98 -17.99
CA GLN A 2 -8.83 23.06 -18.87
C GLN A 2 -10.37 23.11 -18.89
N THR A 3 -11.04 21.96 -18.97
CA THR A 3 -12.51 21.86 -18.85
C THR A 3 -13.03 22.38 -17.50
N PHE A 4 -12.32 22.12 -16.41
CA PHE A 4 -12.70 22.64 -15.08
C PHE A 4 -12.54 24.16 -15.00
N ARG A 5 -11.47 24.70 -15.58
CA ARG A 5 -11.27 26.16 -15.68
C ARG A 5 -12.36 26.84 -16.49
N SER A 6 -12.88 26.21 -17.55
CA SER A 6 -13.99 26.77 -18.34
C SER A 6 -15.35 26.69 -17.65
N MET A 7 -15.48 25.94 -16.56
CA MET A 7 -16.75 25.76 -15.82
C MET A 7 -16.90 26.71 -14.62
N ASN A 8 -15.98 27.67 -14.41
CA ASN A 8 -16.01 28.62 -13.28
C ASN A 8 -16.20 27.94 -11.91
N ILE A 9 -15.51 26.82 -11.70
CA ILE A 9 -15.57 26.11 -10.41
C ILE A 9 -15.00 26.96 -9.28
N ALA A 10 -15.61 26.90 -8.10
CA ALA A 10 -15.16 27.63 -6.91
C ALA A 10 -14.09 26.89 -6.09
N GLY A 11 -13.79 25.63 -6.43
CA GLY A 11 -12.83 24.77 -5.74
C GLY A 11 -12.83 23.36 -6.33
N ALA A 12 -11.85 22.54 -5.97
CA ALA A 12 -11.82 21.13 -6.39
C ALA A 12 -11.28 20.19 -5.31
N ILE A 13 -11.83 18.97 -5.30
CA ILE A 13 -11.33 17.84 -4.52
C ILE A 13 -10.57 16.92 -5.49
N ILE A 14 -9.32 16.60 -5.17
CA ILE A 14 -8.41 15.88 -6.07
C ILE A 14 -7.97 14.57 -5.43
N ALA A 15 -8.24 13.45 -6.12
CA ALA A 15 -7.66 12.14 -5.82
C ALA A 15 -6.51 11.86 -6.82
N PRO A 16 -5.25 12.08 -6.46
CA PRO A 16 -4.16 11.97 -7.42
C PRO A 16 -3.80 10.50 -7.70
N LEU A 17 -3.88 10.12 -8.97
CA LEU A 17 -3.51 8.78 -9.47
C LEU A 17 -2.07 8.73 -10.03
N GLY A 18 -1.18 9.66 -9.64
CA GLY A 18 0.17 9.68 -10.21
C GLY A 18 1.07 10.79 -9.69
N VAL A 19 2.32 10.43 -9.41
CA VAL A 19 3.33 11.29 -8.77
C VAL A 19 4.02 12.27 -9.72
N ARG A 20 3.93 12.11 -11.05
CA ARG A 20 4.80 12.87 -11.98
C ARG A 20 4.09 13.76 -12.99
N SER A 21 2.86 13.45 -13.38
CA SER A 21 2.26 14.09 -14.56
C SER A 21 1.57 15.42 -14.30
N HIS A 22 1.20 15.76 -13.05
CA HIS A 22 0.28 16.87 -12.82
C HIS A 22 0.65 17.88 -11.72
N HIS A 23 1.81 17.75 -11.05
CA HIS A 23 2.20 18.67 -9.96
C HIS A 23 2.09 20.15 -10.34
N ARG A 24 2.72 20.54 -11.45
CA ARG A 24 2.70 21.94 -11.90
C ARG A 24 1.28 22.43 -12.22
N ILE A 25 0.49 21.62 -12.90
CA ILE A 25 -0.85 22.02 -13.34
C ILE A 25 -1.81 22.13 -12.14
N LEU A 26 -1.67 21.23 -11.17
CA LEU A 26 -2.43 21.27 -9.93
C LEU A 26 -1.99 22.43 -9.03
N ALA A 27 -0.69 22.74 -8.95
CA ALA A 27 -0.20 23.92 -8.26
C ALA A 27 -0.73 25.22 -8.88
N GLU A 28 -0.68 25.34 -10.21
CA GLU A 28 -1.27 26.49 -10.93
C GLU A 28 -2.79 26.60 -10.72
N LEU A 29 -3.50 25.48 -10.58
CA LEU A 29 -4.93 25.48 -10.26
C LEU A 29 -5.16 25.93 -8.80
N GLY A 30 -4.35 25.44 -7.86
CA GLY A 30 -4.40 25.79 -6.43
C GLY A 30 -4.11 27.25 -6.12
N ALA A 31 -3.36 27.93 -7.00
CA ALA A 31 -3.16 29.37 -6.92
C ALA A 31 -4.43 30.18 -7.29
N SER A 32 -5.37 29.57 -8.02
CA SER A 32 -6.59 30.24 -8.50
C SER A 32 -7.85 29.89 -7.73
N ILE A 33 -7.94 28.67 -7.20
CA ILE A 33 -9.09 28.17 -6.45
C ILE A 33 -8.63 27.26 -5.30
N PRO A 34 -9.39 27.16 -4.19
CA PRO A 34 -9.12 26.20 -3.14
C PRO A 34 -9.06 24.75 -3.65
N LEU A 35 -8.03 24.01 -3.23
CA LEU A 35 -7.85 22.59 -3.50
C LEU A 35 -7.72 21.79 -2.21
N ILE A 36 -8.43 20.66 -2.15
CA ILE A 36 -8.28 19.66 -1.09
C ILE A 36 -7.94 18.32 -1.74
N TYR A 37 -6.89 17.66 -1.28
CA TYR A 37 -6.51 16.34 -1.74
C TYR A 37 -7.18 15.27 -0.90
N VAL A 38 -7.52 14.15 -1.53
CA VAL A 38 -8.04 12.96 -0.86
C VAL A 38 -7.19 11.74 -1.21
N ASP A 39 -7.14 10.79 -0.28
CA ASP A 39 -6.36 9.54 -0.34
C ASP A 39 -4.83 9.69 -0.34
N SER A 40 -4.26 10.53 -1.23
CA SER A 40 -2.83 10.82 -1.27
C SER A 40 -2.59 12.34 -1.41
N PRO A 41 -1.72 12.95 -0.58
CA PRO A 41 -1.34 14.35 -0.76
C PRO A 41 -0.45 14.52 -2.00
N LEU A 42 -0.40 15.74 -2.54
CA LEU A 42 0.56 16.10 -3.59
C LEU A 42 1.96 16.28 -3.01
N ASP A 43 2.06 17.08 -1.95
CA ASP A 43 3.27 17.37 -1.17
C ASP A 43 2.92 17.60 0.31
N GLU A 44 3.93 17.85 1.15
CA GLU A 44 3.77 18.05 2.60
C GLU A 44 2.95 19.28 2.99
N THR A 45 2.78 20.25 2.09
CA THR A 45 2.05 21.50 2.36
C THR A 45 0.59 21.45 1.91
N SER A 46 0.21 20.38 1.23
CA SER A 46 -1.11 20.23 0.62
C SER A 46 -2.18 20.01 1.67
N SER A 47 -3.28 20.76 1.60
CA SER A 47 -4.49 20.45 2.38
C SER A 47 -5.03 19.09 1.96
N PHE A 48 -5.08 18.14 2.89
CA PHE A 48 -5.28 16.72 2.57
C PHE A 48 -6.16 16.03 3.63
N VAL A 49 -7.05 15.16 3.15
CA VAL A 49 -7.84 14.25 3.98
C VAL A 49 -7.59 12.81 3.52
N GLY A 50 -7.08 11.98 4.41
CA GLY A 50 -6.91 10.55 4.13
C GLY A 50 -6.40 9.78 5.34
N THR A 51 -5.90 8.59 5.07
CA THR A 51 -5.49 7.65 6.12
C THR A 51 -4.22 8.12 6.83
N ASP A 52 -4.22 8.08 8.16
CA ASP A 52 -3.00 8.13 8.95
C ASP A 52 -2.28 6.77 8.81
N ASN A 53 -1.41 6.68 7.80
CA ASN A 53 -0.63 5.47 7.51
C ASN A 53 0.24 5.07 8.73
N ARG A 54 0.75 6.01 9.52
CA ARG A 54 1.56 5.69 10.71
C ARG A 54 0.72 5.02 11.79
N GLN A 55 -0.45 5.57 12.09
CA GLN A 55 -1.36 4.98 13.07
C GLN A 55 -1.83 3.60 12.64
N SER A 56 -2.34 3.48 11.41
CA SER A 56 -2.91 2.24 10.88
C SER A 56 -1.87 1.11 10.77
N PHE A 57 -0.68 1.39 10.22
CA PHE A 57 0.39 0.38 10.15
C PHE A 57 0.92 0.00 11.53
N ARG A 58 1.01 0.95 12.47
CA ARG A 58 1.38 0.62 13.85
C ARG A 58 0.41 -0.37 14.49
N LEU A 59 -0.90 -0.20 14.29
CA LEU A 59 -1.93 -1.10 14.84
C LEU A 59 -1.82 -2.53 14.26
N ILE A 60 -1.72 -2.66 12.94
CA ILE A 60 -1.67 -3.98 12.31
C ILE A 60 -0.34 -4.68 12.58
N VAL A 61 0.79 -3.95 12.59
CA VAL A 61 2.11 -4.51 12.92
C VAL A 61 2.15 -4.98 14.38
N ASP A 62 1.62 -4.19 15.33
CA ASP A 62 1.50 -4.61 16.73
C ASP A 62 0.73 -5.93 16.84
N TYR A 63 -0.44 -6.00 16.21
CA TYR A 63 -1.26 -7.19 16.22
C TYR A 63 -0.51 -8.40 15.64
N LEU A 64 0.11 -8.27 14.48
CA LEU A 64 0.81 -9.36 13.80
C LEU A 64 2.01 -9.88 14.61
N CYS A 65 2.81 -8.97 15.17
CA CYS A 65 3.95 -9.30 16.04
C CYS A 65 3.54 -10.01 17.33
N ARG A 66 2.41 -9.62 17.94
CA ARG A 66 1.93 -10.27 19.18
C ARG A 66 1.28 -11.63 18.95
N SER A 67 0.76 -11.87 17.74
CA SER A 67 -0.02 -13.07 17.42
C SER A 67 0.76 -14.12 16.61
N GLY A 68 2.02 -13.88 16.26
CA GLY A 68 2.88 -14.87 15.61
C GLY A 68 4.20 -14.27 15.14
N GLU A 69 4.78 -14.82 14.07
CA GLU A 69 6.02 -14.29 13.50
C GLU A 69 5.87 -12.84 13.04
N PRO A 70 6.88 -11.97 13.29
CA PRO A 70 6.87 -10.59 12.79
C PRO A 70 6.72 -10.55 11.26
N PRO A 71 5.89 -9.66 10.71
CA PRO A 71 5.57 -9.67 9.30
C PRO A 71 6.74 -9.23 8.42
N CYS A 72 6.87 -9.84 7.24
CA CYS A 72 7.53 -9.20 6.09
C CYS A 72 6.52 -8.37 5.28
N TYR A 73 6.95 -7.23 4.75
CA TYR A 73 6.10 -6.29 4.04
C TYR A 73 6.15 -6.51 2.52
N PHE A 74 4.98 -6.70 1.92
CA PHE A 74 4.79 -6.85 0.48
C PHE A 74 4.28 -5.52 -0.09
N ALA A 75 5.16 -4.76 -0.73
CA ALA A 75 4.87 -3.44 -1.27
C ALA A 75 3.89 -3.48 -2.45
N MET A 76 3.22 -2.35 -2.71
CA MET A 76 2.49 -2.13 -3.97
C MET A 76 3.36 -1.38 -4.98
N PRO A 77 3.03 -1.43 -6.29
CA PRO A 77 3.66 -0.61 -7.32
C PRO A 77 3.72 0.88 -6.93
N LEU A 78 4.81 1.57 -7.28
CA LEU A 78 5.05 2.98 -6.93
C LEU A 78 4.21 3.95 -7.80
N VAL A 79 2.89 3.81 -7.77
CA VAL A 79 1.98 4.62 -8.59
C VAL A 79 1.51 5.91 -7.92
N ASN A 80 1.58 5.99 -6.59
CA ASN A 80 1.21 7.17 -5.79
C ASN A 80 2.11 7.33 -4.54
N ASN A 81 1.93 8.42 -3.77
CA ASN A 81 2.72 8.67 -2.55
C ASN A 81 2.38 7.68 -1.43
N ASN A 82 1.18 7.09 -1.43
CA ASN A 82 0.81 6.05 -0.46
C ASN A 82 1.72 4.83 -0.55
N ALA A 83 2.27 4.50 -1.71
CA ALA A 83 3.15 3.35 -1.87
C ALA A 83 4.39 3.46 -0.98
N SER A 84 5.06 4.61 -1.03
CA SER A 84 6.22 4.91 -0.18
C SER A 84 5.82 5.14 1.27
N ALA A 85 4.77 5.93 1.51
CA ALA A 85 4.34 6.28 2.87
C ALA A 85 3.95 5.06 3.71
N ARG A 86 3.29 4.06 3.12
CA ARG A 86 2.93 2.81 3.81
C ARG A 86 4.15 1.94 4.11
N GLN A 87 5.12 1.89 3.19
CA GLN A 87 6.38 1.18 3.44
C GLN A 87 7.17 1.83 4.57
N GLU A 88 7.29 3.16 4.57
CA GLU A 88 7.93 3.93 5.65
C GLU A 88 7.22 3.69 6.98
N ALA A 89 5.88 3.76 7.01
CA ALA A 89 5.09 3.49 8.21
C ALA A 89 5.28 2.06 8.76
N TYR A 90 5.39 1.04 7.88
CA TYR A 90 5.75 -0.32 8.27
C TYR A 90 7.15 -0.36 8.92
N VAL A 91 8.15 0.26 8.29
CA VAL A 91 9.53 0.29 8.80
C VAL A 91 9.59 0.96 10.16
N GLU A 92 8.97 2.13 10.31
CA GLU A 92 8.86 2.85 11.57
C GLU A 92 8.18 1.99 12.65
N ALA A 93 7.06 1.34 12.34
CA ALA A 93 6.34 0.48 13.28
C ALA A 93 7.19 -0.72 13.74
N MET A 94 7.84 -1.44 12.81
CA MET A 94 8.72 -2.56 13.14
C MET A 94 9.86 -2.13 14.07
N GLN A 95 10.49 -0.98 13.80
CA GLN A 95 11.55 -0.43 14.64
C GLN A 95 11.04 -0.04 16.04
N GLN A 96 9.86 0.58 16.14
CA GLN A 96 9.22 0.92 17.43
C GLN A 96 8.97 -0.32 18.30
N PHE A 97 8.59 -1.44 17.68
CA PHE A 97 8.40 -2.73 18.36
C PHE A 97 9.69 -3.55 18.49
N LYS A 98 10.86 -2.97 18.20
CA LYS A 98 12.18 -3.61 18.29
C LYS A 98 12.32 -4.86 17.41
N MET A 99 11.56 -4.91 16.31
CA MET A 99 11.63 -5.95 15.30
C MET A 99 12.49 -5.48 14.13
N THR A 100 13.11 -6.42 13.41
CA THR A 100 13.84 -6.12 12.17
C THR A 100 12.84 -5.98 11.01
N PRO A 101 12.74 -4.81 10.34
CA PRO A 101 11.90 -4.66 9.16
C PRO A 101 12.40 -5.57 8.02
N ARG A 102 11.48 -6.24 7.33
CA ARG A 102 11.78 -7.14 6.20
C ARG A 102 10.92 -6.75 5.02
N ILE A 103 11.51 -6.16 3.99
CA ILE A 103 10.82 -5.80 2.75
C ILE A 103 10.94 -6.95 1.76
N VAL A 104 9.82 -7.38 1.20
CA VAL A 104 9.79 -8.40 0.15
C VAL A 104 10.34 -7.79 -1.15
N PRO A 105 11.38 -8.39 -1.77
CA PRO A 105 11.93 -7.89 -3.02
C PRO A 105 10.97 -8.17 -4.17
N VAL A 106 10.44 -7.10 -4.77
CA VAL A 106 9.50 -7.15 -5.90
C VAL A 106 10.04 -6.38 -7.10
N GLU A 107 9.58 -6.72 -8.30
CA GLU A 107 9.92 -5.98 -9.52
C GLU A 107 9.36 -4.54 -9.52
N ASP A 108 10.09 -3.59 -10.12
CA ASP A 108 9.60 -2.21 -10.29
C ASP A 108 8.50 -2.19 -11.35
N ALA A 109 7.26 -2.10 -10.89
CA ALA A 109 6.08 -1.97 -11.73
C ALA A 109 5.44 -0.58 -11.57
N ARG A 110 4.81 -0.12 -12.65
CA ARG A 110 3.98 1.11 -12.68
C ARG A 110 2.57 0.78 -13.16
N SER A 111 1.94 -0.19 -12.49
CA SER A 111 0.60 -0.68 -12.82
C SER A 111 -0.36 -0.48 -11.65
N TRP A 112 -1.63 -0.22 -11.99
CA TRP A 112 -2.77 -0.17 -11.05
C TRP A 112 -3.48 -1.53 -10.92
N ASP A 113 -2.99 -2.55 -11.62
CA ASP A 113 -3.46 -3.93 -11.54
C ASP A 113 -2.77 -4.64 -10.36
N PHE A 114 -3.19 -4.27 -9.14
CA PHE A 114 -2.56 -4.69 -7.90
C PHE A 114 -2.77 -6.18 -7.60
N GLU A 115 -3.92 -6.74 -7.96
CA GLU A 115 -4.23 -8.16 -7.80
C GLU A 115 -3.31 -9.00 -8.68
N LYS A 116 -3.18 -8.65 -9.96
CA LYS A 116 -2.27 -9.34 -10.86
C LYS A 116 -0.82 -9.21 -10.41
N PHE A 117 -0.40 -7.99 -10.04
CA PHE A 117 0.94 -7.75 -9.52
C PHE A 117 1.24 -8.61 -8.30
N GLY A 118 0.35 -8.59 -7.29
CA GLY A 118 0.50 -9.38 -6.07
C GLY A 118 0.55 -10.88 -6.36
N PHE A 119 -0.27 -11.35 -7.31
CA PHE A 119 -0.31 -12.74 -7.72
C PHE A 119 0.98 -13.20 -8.42
N ASP A 120 1.44 -12.44 -9.42
CA ASP A 120 2.62 -12.79 -10.20
C ASP A 120 3.89 -12.81 -9.32
N GLU A 121 4.06 -11.77 -8.51
CA GLU A 121 5.24 -11.65 -7.63
C GLU A 121 5.21 -12.67 -6.49
N ALA A 122 4.05 -12.89 -5.85
CA ALA A 122 3.93 -13.94 -4.84
C ALA A 122 4.18 -15.33 -5.44
N THR A 123 3.69 -15.61 -6.65
CA THR A 123 3.94 -16.88 -7.34
C THR A 123 5.43 -17.09 -7.58
N ARG A 124 6.13 -16.05 -8.05
CA ARG A 124 7.58 -16.08 -8.28
C ARG A 124 8.34 -16.38 -6.98
N ILE A 125 8.01 -15.68 -5.90
CA ILE A 125 8.69 -15.80 -4.60
C ILE A 125 8.41 -17.16 -3.95
N LEU A 126 7.15 -17.61 -3.95
CA LEU A 126 6.76 -18.88 -3.35
C LEU A 126 7.41 -20.07 -4.06
N LYS A 127 7.55 -20.02 -5.40
CA LYS A 127 8.30 -21.03 -6.16
C LYS A 127 9.81 -21.01 -5.93
N ALA A 128 10.35 -19.88 -5.47
CA ALA A 128 11.78 -19.68 -5.21
C ALA A 128 12.20 -19.94 -3.75
N GLY A 129 11.32 -20.55 -2.94
CA GLY A 129 11.61 -20.89 -1.54
C GLY A 129 10.78 -20.14 -0.51
N GLY A 130 9.87 -19.27 -0.95
CA GLY A 130 8.92 -18.60 -0.07
C GLY A 130 9.40 -17.27 0.50
N PHE A 131 8.57 -16.71 1.37
CA PHE A 131 8.85 -15.46 2.06
C PHE A 131 9.82 -15.65 3.23
N SER A 132 10.42 -14.55 3.67
CA SER A 132 11.36 -14.56 4.82
C SER A 132 10.71 -14.87 6.16
N THR A 133 9.38 -14.81 6.24
CA THR A 133 8.56 -15.14 7.42
C THR A 133 7.24 -15.74 6.94
N ARG A 134 6.51 -16.41 7.82
CA ARG A 134 5.17 -16.92 7.52
C ARG A 134 4.06 -15.86 7.57
N THR A 135 4.37 -14.62 7.95
CA THR A 135 3.41 -13.53 8.05
C THR A 135 3.70 -12.47 7.00
N VAL A 136 2.79 -12.28 6.05
CA VAL A 136 2.93 -11.32 4.95
C VAL A 136 1.94 -10.17 5.17
N LEU A 137 2.46 -8.97 5.42
CA LEU A 137 1.66 -7.74 5.45
C LEU A 137 1.75 -7.07 4.10
N CYS A 138 0.64 -7.03 3.37
CA CYS A 138 0.54 -6.41 2.06
C CYS A 138 0.21 -4.91 2.19
N ALA A 139 0.70 -4.12 1.25
CA ALA A 139 0.49 -2.68 1.22
C ALA A 139 -1.00 -2.29 1.15
N ASN A 140 -1.83 -3.11 0.51
CA ASN A 140 -3.29 -2.99 0.49
C ASN A 140 -3.97 -4.36 0.28
N ASP A 141 -5.30 -4.39 0.39
CA ASP A 141 -6.09 -5.62 0.20
C ASP A 141 -6.04 -6.17 -1.22
N ARG A 142 -5.95 -5.31 -2.23
CA ARG A 142 -5.87 -5.75 -3.64
C ARG A 142 -4.58 -6.54 -3.90
N VAL A 143 -3.45 -6.09 -3.33
CA VAL A 143 -2.21 -6.86 -3.33
C VAL A 143 -2.38 -8.14 -2.51
N ALA A 144 -3.03 -8.08 -1.34
CA ALA A 144 -3.28 -9.25 -0.50
C ALA A 144 -4.12 -10.32 -1.23
N PHE A 145 -5.15 -9.93 -1.99
CA PHE A 145 -5.93 -10.85 -2.83
C PHE A 145 -5.06 -11.55 -3.87
N GLY A 146 -4.11 -10.83 -4.49
CA GLY A 146 -3.12 -11.43 -5.38
C GLY A 146 -2.26 -12.48 -4.67
N VAL A 147 -1.70 -12.14 -3.50
CA VAL A 147 -0.88 -13.05 -2.67
C VAL A 147 -1.68 -14.28 -2.25
N LEU A 148 -2.93 -14.11 -1.83
CA LEU A 148 -3.85 -15.18 -1.47
C LEU A 148 -4.13 -16.10 -2.66
N GLY A 149 -4.41 -15.54 -3.83
CA GLY A 149 -4.62 -16.29 -5.07
C GLY A 149 -3.40 -17.14 -5.43
N ALA A 150 -2.19 -16.58 -5.30
CA ALA A 150 -0.95 -17.32 -5.56
C ALA A 150 -0.72 -18.45 -4.57
N ALA A 151 -0.93 -18.20 -3.27
CA ALA A 151 -0.81 -19.20 -2.23
C ALA A 151 -1.78 -20.37 -2.46
N PHE A 152 -3.05 -20.05 -2.75
CA PHE A 152 -4.07 -21.06 -3.03
C PHE A 152 -3.75 -21.86 -4.29
N GLN A 153 -3.28 -21.22 -5.37
CA GLN A 153 -2.86 -21.92 -6.59
C GLN A 153 -1.71 -22.90 -6.34
N LEU A 154 -0.83 -22.61 -5.38
CA LEU A 154 0.27 -23.49 -4.98
C LEU A 154 -0.12 -24.51 -3.90
N GLY A 155 -1.40 -24.57 -3.52
CA GLY A 155 -1.91 -25.51 -2.52
C GLY A 155 -1.51 -25.18 -1.08
N LEU A 156 -1.09 -23.94 -0.80
CA LEU A 156 -0.71 -23.50 0.53
C LEU A 156 -1.95 -23.12 1.36
N LYS A 157 -1.98 -23.56 2.61
CA LYS A 157 -3.04 -23.24 3.56
C LYS A 157 -2.80 -21.88 4.18
N VAL A 158 -3.66 -20.91 3.89
CA VAL A 158 -3.58 -19.57 4.51
C VAL A 158 -4.51 -19.50 5.73
N GLY A 159 -3.99 -19.04 6.87
CA GLY A 159 -4.77 -18.87 8.09
C GLY A 159 -3.91 -18.59 9.32
N HIS A 160 -4.56 -18.32 10.44
CA HIS A 160 -3.90 -17.98 11.71
C HIS A 160 -3.41 -19.20 12.52
N GLY A 161 -3.87 -20.40 12.19
CA GLY A 161 -3.57 -21.63 12.94
C GLY A 161 -2.12 -22.11 12.78
N ALA A 162 -1.66 -22.90 13.74
CA ALA A 162 -0.32 -23.52 13.69
C ALA A 162 -0.17 -24.51 12.52
N ASP A 163 -1.28 -25.01 11.99
CA ASP A 163 -1.39 -25.94 10.87
C ASP A 163 -1.51 -25.25 9.50
N CYS A 164 -1.52 -23.92 9.47
CA CYS A 164 -1.52 -23.13 8.24
C CYS A 164 -0.08 -22.88 7.77
N ASP A 165 0.15 -22.72 6.48
CA ASP A 165 1.47 -22.45 5.88
C ASP A 165 1.84 -20.96 5.90
N LEU A 166 0.83 -20.09 5.74
CA LEU A 166 0.99 -18.64 5.60
C LEU A 166 -0.11 -17.86 6.34
N ARG A 167 0.24 -16.66 6.80
CA ARG A 167 -0.68 -15.61 7.26
C ARG A 167 -0.54 -14.43 6.31
N VAL A 168 -1.65 -13.97 5.75
CA VAL A 168 -1.66 -12.81 4.87
C VAL A 168 -2.58 -11.76 5.48
N ALA A 169 -2.09 -10.53 5.57
CA ALA A 169 -2.86 -9.38 6.00
C ALA A 169 -2.82 -8.32 4.90
N GLY A 170 -3.96 -7.72 4.61
CA GLY A 170 -4.06 -6.54 3.77
C GLY A 170 -4.20 -5.26 4.59
N HIS A 171 -4.61 -4.20 3.91
CA HIS A 171 -4.84 -2.88 4.46
C HIS A 171 -5.85 -2.18 3.53
N ASP A 172 -6.80 -1.44 4.09
CA ASP A 172 -7.88 -0.65 3.45
C ASP A 172 -9.31 -1.13 3.76
N ASP A 173 -9.49 -2.40 4.15
CA ASP A 173 -10.80 -3.04 4.36
C ASP A 173 -11.70 -2.95 3.10
N HIS A 174 -11.16 -3.41 1.98
CA HIS A 174 -11.80 -3.37 0.67
C HIS A 174 -13.08 -4.23 0.64
N PRO A 175 -14.23 -3.66 0.24
CA PRO A 175 -15.53 -4.33 0.24
C PRO A 175 -15.72 -5.36 -0.89
#